data_AF-A0A8T4WTK6-F1
#
_entry.id   AF-A0A8T4WTK6-F1
#
_cell.length_a   1.000
_cell.length_b   1.000
_cell.length_c   1.000
_cell.angle_alpha   90.00
_cell.angle_beta   90.00
_cell.angle_gamma   90.00
#
_symmetry.space_group_name_H-M   'P 1'
#
loop_
_entity.id
_entity.type
_entity.pdbx_description
1 polymer ?
#
loop_
_entity_poly.entity_id
_entity_poly.type
_entity_poly.pdbx_seq_one_letter_code
_entity_poly.pdbx_strand_id
1 'polypeptide(L)'
;MDVQEAFSVDELYEKVKDYDLVLTVEAPLADALNNRLSEAQLGVFASTPKRLIWNSFGNEDLADERELFIKVARETDLTWKESFYLIKNILSCWRETGRLRGILDFEDFDDDSTKRVISVIESTPNLYSALEDFEVDEDLSVAVIGLYQFNALDEAVLPGDYDVFDVFKGNEIELSEFSVFSTVTGLIQGIRDNVSRGNADDVAIVISPDSGYSSLVKSVLQAEEIPFMLGRGFSEDEGLRTILSLLRLSLSGERLRVREVQPVLRQLGLSVPFVHNDEYLNDLEISELSEFKRILRKARDSTFREVLQECEGLLGDLTQIREEFNEIGILSEEVSSESVNRLEYYLDSFDIQVSGTSRGVIIASPKSASYIDRPIVFYLGMNSTWTHKKPEDPWVSESEFEEKNLRNFKLLLQNGEQQHYLVRASSLGEDIIPCLYFDELIDGTLESFRDLPNKEYWGLKQVEGQGFEKKELDVKTR
;
A
#
# COMPACT_ATOMS: atom_id res chain seq x y z
N MET A 1 6.22 13.77 -26.61
CA MET A 1 6.89 13.61 -25.30
C MET A 1 7.44 12.23 -25.32
N ASP A 2 8.76 12.15 -25.30
CA ASP A 2 9.44 10.96 -25.76
C ASP A 2 10.02 10.23 -24.56
N VAL A 3 9.79 8.93 -24.51
CA VAL A 3 10.30 8.04 -23.47
C VAL A 3 11.04 6.91 -24.12
N GLN A 4 12.10 6.42 -23.47
CA GLN A 4 12.79 5.21 -23.91
C GLN A 4 11.79 4.04 -23.96
N GLU A 5 11.69 3.40 -25.11
CA GLU A 5 10.76 2.29 -25.34
C GLU A 5 11.12 1.13 -24.42
N ALA A 6 10.17 0.70 -23.60
CA ALA A 6 10.29 -0.49 -22.78
C ALA A 6 9.94 -1.75 -23.59
N PHE A 7 10.58 -2.87 -23.26
CA PHE A 7 10.11 -4.17 -23.72
C PHE A 7 8.75 -4.49 -23.12
N SER A 8 7.85 -5.04 -23.95
CA SER A 8 6.65 -5.69 -23.44
C SER A 8 7.03 -6.96 -22.67
N VAL A 9 6.13 -7.45 -21.81
CA VAL A 9 6.38 -8.70 -21.08
C VAL A 9 6.55 -9.87 -22.06
N ASP A 10 5.83 -9.89 -23.18
CA ASP A 10 5.97 -10.93 -24.20
C ASP A 10 7.35 -10.88 -24.86
N GLU A 11 7.89 -9.68 -25.14
CA GLU A 11 9.22 -9.54 -25.71
C GLU A 11 10.32 -9.91 -24.71
N LEU A 12 10.14 -9.58 -23.43
CA LEU A 12 11.05 -10.03 -22.36
C LEU A 12 11.02 -11.55 -22.25
N TYR A 13 9.83 -12.15 -22.23
CA TYR A 13 9.66 -13.60 -22.18
C TYR A 13 10.40 -14.29 -23.32
N GLU A 14 10.23 -13.83 -24.57
CA GLU A 14 10.92 -14.41 -25.72
C GLU A 14 12.45 -14.34 -25.64
N LYS A 15 13.00 -13.37 -24.91
CA LYS A 15 14.44 -13.24 -24.67
C LYS A 15 14.97 -14.20 -23.61
N VAL A 16 14.15 -14.52 -22.61
CA VAL A 16 14.60 -15.25 -21.41
C VAL A 16 14.03 -16.67 -21.28
N LYS A 17 13.13 -17.08 -22.17
CA LYS A 17 12.45 -18.40 -22.14
C LYS A 17 13.38 -19.62 -22.18
N ASP A 18 14.60 -19.45 -22.70
CA ASP A 18 15.58 -20.53 -22.85
C ASP A 18 16.53 -20.64 -21.64
N TYR A 19 16.36 -19.79 -20.61
CA TYR A 19 17.09 -19.85 -19.34
C TYR A 19 16.36 -20.76 -18.34
N ASP A 20 17.12 -21.34 -17.41
CA ASP A 20 16.58 -22.20 -16.37
C ASP A 20 15.96 -21.38 -15.22
N LEU A 21 16.51 -20.19 -14.96
CA LEU A 21 16.04 -19.27 -13.92
C LEU A 21 16.14 -17.82 -14.39
N VAL A 22 15.09 -17.05 -14.13
CA VAL A 22 14.99 -15.61 -14.40
C VAL A 22 14.75 -14.87 -13.09
N LEU A 23 15.65 -13.94 -12.77
CA LEU A 23 15.56 -13.11 -11.57
C LEU A 23 15.19 -11.67 -11.91
N THR A 24 14.21 -11.15 -11.17
CA THR A 24 13.82 -9.73 -11.20
C THR A 24 13.34 -9.33 -9.82
N VAL A 25 13.50 -8.07 -9.41
CA VAL A 25 12.95 -7.61 -8.13
C VAL A 25 11.43 -7.34 -8.19
N GLU A 26 10.86 -7.24 -9.39
CA GLU A 26 9.45 -6.94 -9.60
C GLU A 26 8.63 -8.24 -9.61
N ALA A 27 8.00 -8.54 -8.47
CA ALA A 27 7.08 -9.67 -8.33
C ALA A 27 6.01 -9.76 -9.44
N PRO A 28 5.35 -8.66 -9.85
CA PRO A 28 4.40 -8.69 -10.97
C PRO A 28 5.02 -9.13 -12.29
N LEU A 29 6.26 -8.74 -12.58
CA LEU A 29 6.96 -9.18 -13.79
C LEU A 29 7.26 -10.68 -13.72
N ALA A 30 7.77 -11.17 -12.59
CA ALA A 30 8.02 -12.60 -12.40
C ALA A 30 6.73 -13.42 -12.60
N ASP A 31 5.62 -12.99 -12.01
CA ASP A 31 4.31 -13.64 -12.16
C ASP A 31 3.85 -13.62 -13.63
N ALA A 32 4.01 -12.48 -14.31
CA ALA A 32 3.64 -12.32 -15.70
C ALA A 32 4.47 -13.22 -16.65
N LEU A 33 5.77 -13.38 -16.40
CA LEU A 33 6.64 -14.28 -17.15
C LEU A 33 6.25 -15.75 -16.91
N ASN A 34 5.96 -16.14 -15.67
CA ASN A 34 5.52 -17.50 -15.34
C ASN A 34 4.18 -17.85 -16.02
N ASN A 35 3.26 -16.89 -16.13
CA ASN A 35 1.96 -17.09 -16.81
C ASN A 35 2.09 -17.36 -18.31
N ARG A 36 3.25 -17.08 -18.91
CA ARG A 36 3.52 -17.28 -20.35
C ARG A 36 4.14 -18.64 -20.68
N LEU A 37 4.49 -19.43 -19.66
CA LEU A 37 4.98 -20.79 -19.84
C LEU A 37 3.91 -21.67 -20.49
N SER A 38 4.23 -22.21 -21.67
CA SER A 38 3.37 -23.16 -22.37
C SER A 38 3.63 -24.62 -21.98
N GLU A 39 4.75 -24.90 -21.33
CA GLU A 39 5.17 -26.23 -20.91
C GLU A 39 5.45 -26.25 -19.40
N ALA A 40 5.21 -27.39 -18.77
CA ALA A 40 5.53 -27.57 -17.36
C ALA A 40 7.06 -27.61 -17.19
N GLN A 41 7.60 -26.71 -16.38
CA GLN A 41 9.01 -26.71 -15.99
C GLN A 41 9.19 -27.29 -14.58
N LEU A 42 10.35 -27.88 -14.33
CA LEU A 42 10.76 -28.28 -12.99
C LEU A 42 11.39 -27.08 -12.29
N GLY A 43 10.86 -26.71 -11.13
CA GLY A 43 11.34 -25.55 -10.38
C GLY A 43 10.59 -24.26 -10.72
N VAL A 44 11.19 -23.12 -10.39
CA VAL A 44 10.62 -21.78 -10.60
C VAL A 44 11.35 -21.12 -11.76
N PHE A 45 10.64 -20.85 -12.85
CA PHE A 45 11.21 -20.19 -14.02
C PHE A 45 11.56 -18.73 -13.73
N ALA A 46 10.60 -17.90 -13.29
CA ALA A 46 10.84 -16.51 -12.95
C ALA A 46 10.50 -16.23 -11.48
N SER A 47 11.39 -15.56 -10.75
CA SER A 47 11.20 -15.26 -9.34
C SER A 47 11.85 -13.93 -8.93
N THR A 48 11.45 -13.43 -7.76
CA THR A 48 12.26 -12.46 -7.03
C THR A 48 13.25 -13.18 -6.13
N PRO A 49 14.40 -12.57 -5.77
CA PRO A 49 15.33 -13.16 -4.82
C PRO A 49 14.61 -13.60 -3.53
N LYS A 50 13.79 -12.73 -2.94
CA LYS A 50 12.98 -13.06 -1.75
C LYS A 50 12.05 -14.26 -1.94
N ARG A 51 11.30 -14.31 -3.05
CA ARG A 51 10.41 -15.45 -3.36
C ARG A 51 11.19 -16.73 -3.61
N LEU A 52 12.38 -16.64 -4.21
CA LEU A 52 13.25 -17.78 -4.41
C LEU A 52 13.67 -18.38 -3.07
N ILE A 53 14.07 -17.55 -2.10
CA ILE A 53 14.39 -18.00 -0.74
C ILE A 53 13.17 -18.68 -0.09
N TRP A 54 12.00 -18.03 -0.08
CA TRP A 54 10.80 -18.62 0.52
C TRP A 54 10.44 -19.98 -0.09
N ASN A 55 10.61 -20.14 -1.41
CA ASN A 55 10.34 -21.41 -2.09
C ASN A 55 11.39 -22.48 -1.75
N SER A 56 12.66 -22.11 -1.61
CA SER A 56 13.77 -23.02 -1.31
C SER A 56 13.75 -23.52 0.14
N PHE A 57 13.44 -22.63 1.09
CA PHE A 57 13.44 -22.94 2.53
C PHE A 57 12.11 -23.51 3.04
N GLY A 58 11.11 -23.70 2.17
CA GLY A 58 9.84 -24.43 2.40
C GLY A 58 9.37 -24.59 3.86
N ASN A 59 8.41 -23.78 4.30
CA ASN A 59 7.84 -23.79 5.67
C ASN A 59 8.84 -23.63 6.83
N GLU A 60 10.13 -23.34 6.59
CA GLU A 60 10.98 -22.82 7.66
C GLU A 60 10.48 -21.44 8.09
N ASP A 61 10.32 -21.24 9.41
CA ASP A 61 9.95 -19.95 10.02
C ASP A 61 11.14 -18.98 9.92
N LEU A 62 11.41 -18.49 8.70
CA LEU A 62 12.33 -17.39 8.46
C LEU A 62 11.65 -16.08 8.83
N ALA A 63 12.17 -15.42 9.86
CA ALA A 63 11.64 -14.15 10.31
C ALA A 63 11.73 -13.07 9.22
N ASP A 64 10.58 -12.44 8.93
CA ASP A 64 10.50 -11.22 8.15
C ASP A 64 10.72 -9.97 9.04
N GLU A 65 10.56 -8.77 8.47
CA GLU A 65 10.73 -7.52 9.21
C GLU A 65 9.80 -7.41 10.43
N ARG A 66 8.56 -7.89 10.32
CA ARG A 66 7.55 -7.83 11.39
C ARG A 66 7.88 -8.83 12.49
N GLU A 67 8.26 -10.05 12.13
CA GLU A 67 8.65 -11.09 13.10
C GLU A 67 9.94 -10.72 13.84
N LEU A 68 10.92 -10.15 13.12
CA LEU A 68 12.12 -9.57 13.74
C LEU A 68 11.76 -8.45 14.72
N PHE A 69 10.81 -7.58 14.36
CA PHE A 69 10.29 -6.56 15.27
C PHE A 69 9.69 -7.13 16.53
N ILE A 70 8.83 -8.14 16.42
CA ILE A 70 8.21 -8.78 17.58
C ILE A 70 9.28 -9.42 18.48
N LYS A 71 10.30 -10.06 17.89
CA LYS A 71 11.41 -10.66 18.65
C LYS A 71 12.24 -9.61 19.39
N VAL A 72 12.68 -8.56 18.71
CA VAL A 72 13.44 -7.46 19.32
C VAL A 72 12.65 -6.79 20.44
N ALA A 73 11.36 -6.52 20.22
CA ALA A 73 10.50 -5.93 21.25
C ALA A 73 10.28 -6.82 22.48
N ARG A 74 10.51 -8.14 22.37
CA ARG A 74 10.40 -9.11 23.48
C ARG A 74 11.72 -9.38 24.18
N GLU A 75 12.81 -9.42 23.42
CA GLU A 75 14.14 -9.82 23.91
C GLU A 75 15.00 -8.64 24.39
N THR A 76 14.56 -7.42 24.09
CA THR A 76 15.21 -6.18 24.56
C THR A 76 14.31 -5.39 25.49
N ASP A 77 14.88 -4.40 26.17
CA ASP A 77 14.16 -3.42 27.01
C ASP A 77 13.72 -2.17 26.24
N LEU A 78 13.80 -2.21 24.90
CA LEU A 78 13.45 -1.09 24.03
C LEU A 78 11.94 -0.93 23.90
N THR A 79 11.50 0.32 23.77
CA THR A 79 10.10 0.61 23.43
C THR A 79 9.79 0.15 22.00
N TRP A 80 8.53 -0.15 21.69
CA TRP A 80 8.14 -0.51 20.31
C TRP A 80 8.50 0.56 19.28
N LYS A 81 8.52 1.84 19.67
CA LYS A 81 8.93 2.92 18.77
C LYS A 81 10.42 2.84 18.45
N GLU A 82 11.25 2.65 19.46
CA GLU A 82 12.69 2.47 19.30
C GLU A 82 13.01 1.19 18.52
N SER A 83 12.37 0.06 18.87
CA SER A 83 12.55 -1.21 18.16
C SER A 83 12.19 -1.08 16.68
N PHE A 84 11.05 -0.48 16.35
CA PHE A 84 10.65 -0.26 14.95
C PHE A 84 11.64 0.66 14.22
N TYR A 85 12.00 1.79 14.83
CA TYR A 85 12.94 2.73 14.26
C TYR A 85 14.29 2.06 13.95
N LEU A 86 14.86 1.33 14.92
CA LEU A 86 16.15 0.67 14.75
C LEU A 86 16.06 -0.45 13.70
N ILE A 87 15.05 -1.31 13.75
CA ILE A 87 14.90 -2.40 12.77
C ILE A 87 14.75 -1.86 11.36
N LYS A 88 13.88 -0.87 11.16
CA LYS A 88 13.68 -0.28 9.84
C LYS A 88 15.00 0.25 9.26
N ASN A 89 15.77 0.96 10.08
CA ASN A 89 17.07 1.50 9.67
C ASN A 89 18.12 0.41 9.43
N ILE A 90 18.25 -0.55 10.34
CA ILE A 90 19.21 -1.67 10.23
C ILE A 90 18.92 -2.48 8.96
N LEU A 91 17.66 -2.88 8.75
CA LEU A 91 17.28 -3.69 7.59
C LEU A 91 17.41 -2.87 6.30
N SER A 92 17.09 -1.57 6.31
CA SER A 92 17.29 -0.72 5.13
C SER A 92 18.78 -0.58 4.80
N CYS A 93 19.63 -0.29 5.79
CA CYS A 93 21.07 -0.22 5.59
C CYS A 93 21.63 -1.56 5.10
N TRP A 94 21.17 -2.68 5.65
CA TRP A 94 21.61 -4.01 5.24
C TRP A 94 21.23 -4.30 3.78
N ARG A 95 19.99 -3.99 3.36
CA ARG A 95 19.57 -4.13 1.95
C ARG A 95 20.45 -3.33 1.00
N GLU A 96 20.72 -2.06 1.33
CA GLU A 96 21.49 -1.18 0.45
C GLU A 96 22.99 -1.50 0.45
N THR A 97 23.56 -1.92 1.59
CA THR A 97 25.02 -2.11 1.73
C THR A 97 25.49 -3.56 1.70
N GLY A 98 24.57 -4.52 1.77
CA GLY A 98 24.86 -5.95 1.87
C GLY A 98 25.49 -6.37 3.20
N ARG A 99 25.56 -5.49 4.21
CA ARG A 99 26.23 -5.76 5.48
C ARG A 99 25.33 -5.44 6.67
N LEU A 100 24.93 -6.44 7.44
CA LEU A 100 24.11 -6.25 8.64
C LEU A 100 24.71 -5.24 9.63
N ARG A 101 26.02 -5.34 9.89
CA ARG A 101 26.73 -4.41 10.78
C ARG A 101 27.13 -3.10 10.12
N GLY A 102 26.83 -2.89 8.83
CA GLY A 102 27.20 -1.68 8.09
C GLY A 102 26.60 -0.41 8.65
N ILE A 103 25.46 -0.50 9.34
CA ILE A 103 24.82 0.66 9.99
C ILE A 103 25.69 1.27 11.10
N LEU A 104 26.59 0.51 11.71
CA LEU A 104 27.51 1.00 12.75
C LEU A 104 28.61 1.89 12.19
N ASP A 105 28.76 1.98 10.86
CA ASP A 105 29.67 2.92 10.21
C ASP A 105 29.16 4.38 10.32
N PHE A 106 27.90 4.58 10.75
CA PHE A 106 27.27 5.89 10.92
C PHE A 106 27.20 6.28 12.40
N GLU A 107 27.80 7.42 12.78
CA GLU A 107 27.96 7.84 14.19
C GLU A 107 26.64 7.91 14.96
N ASP A 108 25.55 8.31 14.32
CA ASP A 108 24.21 8.42 14.94
C ASP A 108 23.60 7.04 15.32
N PHE A 109 24.16 5.95 14.81
CA PHE A 109 23.68 4.58 15.03
C PHE A 109 24.72 3.66 15.72
N ASP A 110 25.93 4.16 16.05
CA ASP A 110 26.92 3.38 16.81
C ASP A 110 26.66 3.43 18.32
N ASP A 111 25.53 2.87 18.74
CA ASP A 111 25.11 2.83 20.15
C ASP A 111 24.77 1.41 20.65
N ASP A 112 24.67 1.27 21.97
CA ASP A 112 24.42 -0.02 22.62
C ASP A 112 23.04 -0.60 22.29
N SER A 113 22.03 0.23 22.01
CA SER A 113 20.70 -0.23 21.58
C SER A 113 20.78 -0.82 20.19
N THR A 114 21.43 -0.14 19.24
CA THR A 114 21.64 -0.66 17.88
C THR A 114 22.39 -1.99 17.89
N LYS A 115 23.47 -2.11 18.69
CA LYS A 115 24.23 -3.36 18.85
C LYS A 115 23.40 -4.51 19.43
N ARG A 116 22.50 -4.22 20.38
CA ARG A 116 21.57 -5.21 20.94
C ARG A 116 20.57 -5.69 19.90
N VAL A 117 19.99 -4.78 19.11
CA VAL A 117 19.06 -5.14 18.02
C VAL A 117 19.76 -6.01 16.97
N ILE A 118 20.97 -5.63 16.55
CA ILE A 118 21.80 -6.44 15.62
C ILE A 118 22.02 -7.84 16.19
N SER A 119 22.35 -7.96 17.48
CA SER A 119 22.59 -9.27 18.12
C SER A 119 21.33 -10.16 18.07
N VAL A 120 20.14 -9.60 18.27
CA VAL A 120 18.88 -10.34 18.15
C VAL A 120 18.65 -10.80 16.70
N ILE A 121 18.85 -9.91 15.73
CA ILE A 121 18.73 -10.22 14.29
C ILE A 121 19.70 -11.34 13.89
N GLU A 122 20.99 -11.22 14.26
CA GLU A 122 22.03 -12.22 13.96
C GLU A 122 21.70 -13.60 14.53
N SER A 123 21.09 -13.65 15.71
CA SER A 123 20.74 -14.92 16.37
C SER A 123 19.42 -15.52 15.88
N THR A 124 18.65 -14.78 15.09
CA THR A 124 17.34 -15.18 14.59
C THR A 124 17.45 -15.66 13.14
N PRO A 125 17.02 -16.89 12.81
CA PRO A 125 16.82 -17.28 11.42
C PRO A 125 15.86 -16.31 10.73
N ASN A 126 16.33 -15.63 9.70
CA ASN A 126 15.60 -14.53 9.08
C ASN A 126 15.84 -14.47 7.57
N LEU A 127 14.92 -13.84 6.85
CA LEU A 127 14.94 -13.75 5.39
C LEU A 127 16.19 -13.07 4.84
N TYR A 128 16.73 -12.08 5.56
CA TYR A 128 17.86 -11.26 5.10
C TYR A 128 19.18 -12.02 5.19
N SER A 129 19.42 -12.73 6.29
CA SER A 129 20.55 -13.66 6.42
C SER A 129 20.44 -14.77 5.37
N ALA A 130 19.24 -15.32 5.17
CA ALA A 130 19.02 -16.35 4.17
C ALA A 130 19.29 -15.85 2.74
N LEU A 131 19.01 -14.59 2.41
CA LEU A 131 19.40 -13.98 1.12
C LEU A 131 20.92 -13.87 0.99
N GLU A 132 21.61 -13.41 2.04
CA GLU A 132 23.07 -13.22 2.03
C GLU A 132 23.83 -14.55 1.89
N ASP A 133 23.31 -15.62 2.49
CA ASP A 133 23.95 -16.94 2.51
C ASP A 133 23.50 -17.87 1.35
N PHE A 134 22.57 -17.44 0.50
CA PHE A 134 21.99 -18.29 -0.54
C PHE A 134 22.82 -18.31 -1.82
N GLU A 135 23.14 -19.51 -2.29
CA GLU A 135 23.84 -19.73 -3.55
C GLU A 135 22.90 -20.42 -4.54
N VAL A 136 22.72 -19.80 -5.71
CA VAL A 136 22.07 -20.44 -6.87
C VAL A 136 23.01 -21.52 -7.43
N ASP A 137 22.45 -22.66 -7.81
CA ASP A 137 23.21 -23.76 -8.41
C ASP A 137 23.94 -23.30 -9.69
N GLU A 138 25.26 -23.51 -9.73
CA GLU A 138 26.14 -23.09 -10.84
C GLU A 138 25.81 -23.77 -12.17
N ASP A 139 25.09 -24.89 -12.14
CA ASP A 139 24.65 -25.59 -13.35
C ASP A 139 23.44 -24.92 -14.04
N LEU A 140 22.78 -23.95 -13.39
CA LEU A 140 21.63 -23.23 -13.95
C LEU A 140 22.06 -22.07 -14.85
N SER A 141 21.47 -21.99 -16.03
CA SER A 141 21.55 -20.80 -16.86
C SER A 141 20.65 -19.70 -16.28
N VAL A 142 21.24 -18.61 -15.79
CA VAL A 142 20.51 -17.52 -15.11
C VAL A 142 20.45 -16.24 -15.94
N ALA A 143 19.24 -15.70 -16.08
CA ALA A 143 18.99 -14.38 -16.65
C ALA A 143 18.51 -13.40 -15.56
N VAL A 144 19.01 -12.17 -15.59
CA VAL A 144 18.61 -11.09 -14.68
C VAL A 144 17.96 -9.96 -15.47
N ILE A 145 16.72 -9.61 -15.14
CA ILE A 145 16.00 -8.51 -15.79
C ILE A 145 16.00 -7.30 -14.86
N GLY A 146 16.49 -6.17 -15.37
CA GLY A 146 16.46 -4.90 -14.65
C GLY A 146 17.43 -4.83 -13.48
N LEU A 147 18.70 -5.22 -13.68
CA LEU A 147 19.74 -5.24 -12.64
C LEU A 147 19.83 -3.92 -11.84
N TYR A 148 19.60 -2.77 -12.47
CA TYR A 148 19.57 -1.46 -11.80
C TYR A 148 18.55 -1.34 -10.65
N GLN A 149 17.58 -2.25 -10.56
CA GLN A 149 16.57 -2.28 -9.51
C GLN A 149 17.01 -3.12 -8.30
N PHE A 150 18.02 -3.97 -8.45
CA PHE A 150 18.56 -4.81 -7.37
C PHE A 150 19.28 -3.93 -6.34
N ASN A 151 19.16 -4.28 -5.06
CA ASN A 151 20.03 -3.76 -4.01
C ASN A 151 21.14 -4.78 -3.71
N ALA A 152 22.08 -4.43 -2.84
CA ALA A 152 23.22 -5.28 -2.53
C ALA A 152 22.84 -6.67 -1.98
N LEU A 153 21.72 -6.81 -1.24
CA LEU A 153 21.25 -8.12 -0.80
C LEU A 153 20.58 -8.93 -1.91
N ASP A 154 19.85 -8.27 -2.82
CA ASP A 154 19.29 -8.94 -3.98
C ASP A 154 20.41 -9.44 -4.92
N GLU A 155 21.50 -8.65 -5.06
CA GLU A 155 22.69 -9.03 -5.83
C GLU A 155 23.48 -10.19 -5.22
N ALA A 156 23.45 -10.35 -3.89
CA ALA A 156 24.15 -11.44 -3.20
C ALA A 156 23.65 -12.84 -3.61
N VAL A 157 22.40 -12.94 -4.08
CA VAL A 157 21.78 -14.18 -4.56
C VAL A 157 22.27 -14.55 -5.97
N LEU A 158 22.83 -13.61 -6.73
CA LEU A 158 23.21 -13.86 -8.13
C LEU A 158 24.42 -14.81 -8.20
N PRO A 159 24.41 -15.81 -9.11
CA PRO A 159 25.57 -16.68 -9.30
C PRO A 159 26.77 -15.93 -9.89
N GLY A 160 27.92 -16.59 -9.99
CA GLY A 160 29.12 -16.00 -10.58
C GLY A 160 29.03 -15.72 -12.08
N ASP A 161 28.14 -16.42 -12.81
CA ASP A 161 27.89 -16.24 -14.24
C ASP A 161 26.39 -16.10 -14.50
N TYR A 162 25.97 -15.01 -15.15
CA TYR A 162 24.58 -14.72 -15.50
C TYR A 162 24.52 -13.69 -16.64
N ASP A 163 23.42 -13.72 -17.40
CA ASP A 163 23.15 -12.73 -18.44
C ASP A 163 22.23 -11.62 -17.93
N VAL A 164 22.52 -10.37 -18.30
CA VAL A 164 21.72 -9.20 -17.91
C VAL A 164 20.90 -8.69 -19.08
N PHE A 165 19.61 -8.53 -18.85
CA PHE A 165 18.66 -7.96 -19.79
C PHE A 165 18.13 -6.61 -19.28
N ASP A 166 18.34 -5.55 -20.06
CA ASP A 166 17.71 -4.26 -19.80
C ASP A 166 16.21 -4.32 -20.14
N VAL A 167 15.43 -3.50 -19.46
CA VAL A 167 13.99 -3.33 -19.69
C VAL A 167 13.69 -2.38 -20.84
N PHE A 168 14.69 -1.63 -21.34
CA PHE A 168 14.54 -0.69 -22.45
C PHE A 168 15.22 -1.16 -23.76
N LYS A 169 14.61 -0.83 -24.89
CA LYS A 169 15.05 -1.19 -26.26
C LYS A 169 16.12 -0.25 -26.85
N GLY A 170 16.37 0.88 -26.20
CA GLY A 170 17.37 1.89 -26.61
C GLY A 170 16.88 2.90 -27.66
N ASN A 171 15.66 2.77 -28.16
CA ASN A 171 14.97 3.78 -28.96
C ASN A 171 13.90 4.51 -28.13
N GLU A 172 13.34 5.58 -28.67
CA GLU A 172 12.32 6.39 -28.00
C GLU A 172 10.97 6.27 -28.71
N ILE A 173 9.89 6.39 -27.94
CA ILE A 173 8.51 6.42 -28.40
C ILE A 173 7.77 7.62 -27.80
N GLU A 174 6.74 8.08 -28.52
CA GLU A 174 5.86 9.14 -28.04
C GLU A 174 4.71 8.57 -27.19
N LEU A 175 4.47 9.14 -26.01
CA LEU A 175 3.33 8.75 -25.18
C LEU A 175 1.98 9.20 -25.77
N SER A 176 0.93 8.43 -25.47
CA SER A 176 -0.46 8.79 -25.80
C SER A 176 -0.91 10.10 -25.15
N GLU A 177 -1.90 10.76 -25.78
CA GLU A 177 -2.46 12.02 -25.29
C GLU A 177 -3.10 11.90 -23.90
N PHE A 178 -2.96 12.95 -23.10
CA PHE A 178 -3.59 13.05 -21.79
C PHE A 178 -5.06 13.42 -21.89
N SER A 179 -5.92 12.72 -21.15
CA SER A 179 -7.32 13.11 -20.94
C SER A 179 -7.42 14.06 -19.76
N VAL A 180 -7.62 15.35 -20.04
CA VAL A 180 -7.64 16.42 -19.03
C VAL A 180 -9.07 16.73 -18.62
N PHE A 181 -9.44 16.40 -17.38
CA PHE A 181 -10.77 16.63 -16.84
C PHE A 181 -10.87 17.94 -16.08
N SER A 182 -11.98 18.63 -16.27
CA SER A 182 -12.35 19.83 -15.51
C SER A 182 -12.73 19.54 -14.05
N THR A 183 -13.28 18.36 -13.77
CA THR A 183 -13.79 18.00 -12.43
C THR A 183 -13.37 16.59 -12.03
N VAL A 184 -13.24 16.37 -10.71
CA VAL A 184 -13.00 15.03 -10.14
C VAL A 184 -14.13 14.08 -10.52
N THR A 185 -15.38 14.54 -10.46
CA THR A 185 -16.55 13.73 -10.84
C THR A 185 -16.48 13.29 -12.30
N GLY A 186 -16.07 14.15 -13.22
CA GLY A 186 -15.90 13.79 -14.63
C GLY A 186 -14.83 12.71 -14.82
N LEU A 187 -13.70 12.84 -14.12
CA LEU A 187 -12.62 11.84 -14.16
C LEU A 187 -13.11 10.48 -13.63
N ILE A 188 -13.74 10.46 -12.46
CA ILE A 188 -14.26 9.24 -11.84
C ILE A 188 -15.38 8.62 -12.69
N GLN A 189 -16.23 9.43 -13.32
CA GLN A 189 -17.22 8.94 -14.26
C GLN A 189 -16.57 8.29 -15.49
N GLY A 190 -15.44 8.83 -15.96
CA GLY A 190 -14.64 8.21 -17.03
C GLY A 190 -14.19 6.79 -16.69
N ILE A 191 -13.78 6.54 -15.44
CA ILE A 191 -13.49 5.17 -14.96
C ILE A 191 -14.76 4.33 -14.92
N ARG A 192 -15.83 4.85 -14.31
CA ARG A 192 -17.11 4.14 -14.18
C ARG A 192 -17.70 3.71 -15.52
N ASP A 193 -17.54 4.53 -16.56
CA ASP A 193 -18.08 4.25 -17.90
C ASP A 193 -17.31 3.16 -18.65
N ASN A 194 -16.05 2.88 -18.26
CA ASN A 194 -15.16 1.96 -18.97
C ASN A 194 -14.77 0.71 -18.17
N VAL A 195 -15.04 0.68 -16.86
CA VAL A 195 -14.74 -0.45 -15.98
C VAL A 195 -16.04 -1.11 -15.52
N SER A 196 -16.13 -2.42 -15.70
CA SER A 196 -17.29 -3.24 -15.41
C SER A 196 -16.87 -4.56 -14.77
N ARG A 197 -17.83 -5.35 -14.28
CA ARG A 197 -17.54 -6.72 -13.81
C ARG A 197 -16.99 -7.63 -14.91
N GLY A 198 -17.36 -7.37 -16.18
CA GLY A 198 -17.01 -8.24 -17.30
C GLY A 198 -15.55 -8.09 -17.76
N ASN A 199 -14.93 -6.95 -17.51
CA ASN A 199 -13.54 -6.66 -17.86
C ASN A 199 -12.67 -6.36 -16.63
N ALA A 200 -13.15 -6.65 -15.42
CA ALA A 200 -12.43 -6.34 -14.19
C ALA A 200 -11.04 -7.00 -14.13
N ASP A 201 -10.93 -8.24 -14.61
CA ASP A 201 -9.68 -8.99 -14.66
C ASP A 201 -8.70 -8.48 -15.74
N ASP A 202 -9.13 -7.58 -16.64
CA ASP A 202 -8.33 -7.01 -17.73
C ASP A 202 -7.85 -5.58 -17.42
N VAL A 203 -8.27 -5.01 -16.29
CA VAL A 203 -8.08 -3.59 -15.97
C VAL A 203 -7.14 -3.40 -14.77
N ALA A 204 -6.21 -2.47 -14.90
CA ALA A 204 -5.47 -1.88 -13.80
C ALA A 204 -5.74 -0.37 -13.68
N ILE A 205 -5.70 0.13 -12.45
CA ILE A 205 -5.79 1.54 -12.11
C ILE A 205 -4.57 1.91 -11.28
N VAL A 206 -3.72 2.76 -11.85
CA VAL A 206 -2.52 3.29 -11.19
C VAL A 206 -2.87 4.61 -10.54
N ILE A 207 -2.75 4.64 -9.21
CA ILE A 207 -3.20 5.77 -8.42
C ILE A 207 -2.38 5.88 -7.14
N SER A 208 -1.98 7.11 -6.82
CA SER A 208 -1.30 7.37 -5.54
C SER A 208 -2.28 7.12 -4.38
N PRO A 209 -1.91 6.28 -3.38
CA PRO A 209 -2.76 6.00 -2.22
C PRO A 209 -3.15 7.27 -1.45
N ASP A 210 -2.24 8.24 -1.38
CA ASP A 210 -2.42 9.52 -0.71
C ASP A 210 -3.34 10.49 -1.47
N SER A 211 -3.77 10.12 -2.69
CA SER A 211 -4.61 10.98 -3.51
C SER A 211 -6.08 10.88 -3.08
N GLY A 212 -6.79 12.02 -3.16
CA GLY A 212 -8.24 12.05 -2.96
C GLY A 212 -9.03 11.24 -4.00
N TYR A 213 -8.38 10.77 -5.07
CA TYR A 213 -8.99 9.89 -6.06
C TYR A 213 -9.10 8.45 -5.56
N SER A 214 -8.17 7.98 -4.72
CA SER A 214 -8.04 6.56 -4.34
C SER A 214 -9.32 6.07 -3.66
N SER A 215 -9.78 6.78 -2.64
CA SER A 215 -11.03 6.47 -1.95
C SER A 215 -12.25 6.53 -2.88
N LEU A 216 -12.29 7.50 -3.80
CA LEU A 216 -13.41 7.64 -4.74
C LEU A 216 -13.50 6.48 -5.73
N VAL A 217 -12.37 6.05 -6.29
CA VAL A 217 -12.29 4.88 -7.17
C VAL A 217 -12.75 3.63 -6.42
N LYS A 218 -12.20 3.38 -5.22
CA LYS A 218 -12.60 2.24 -4.38
C LYS A 218 -14.11 2.26 -4.09
N SER A 219 -14.67 3.42 -3.74
CA SER A 219 -16.11 3.57 -3.49
C SER A 219 -16.97 3.28 -4.72
N VAL A 220 -16.55 3.70 -5.92
CA VAL A 220 -17.29 3.41 -7.15
C VAL A 220 -17.25 1.93 -7.48
N LEU A 221 -16.08 1.28 -7.38
CA LEU A 221 -15.96 -0.15 -7.61
C LEU A 221 -16.83 -0.96 -6.63
N GLN A 222 -16.84 -0.57 -5.35
CA GLN A 222 -17.70 -1.18 -4.33
C GLN A 222 -19.19 -0.98 -4.64
N ALA A 223 -19.60 0.24 -5.00
CA ALA A 223 -21.01 0.56 -5.26
C ALA A 223 -21.58 -0.19 -6.48
N GLU A 224 -20.75 -0.46 -7.49
CA GLU A 224 -21.13 -1.22 -8.69
C GLU A 224 -20.85 -2.74 -8.53
N GLU A 225 -20.39 -3.17 -7.35
CA GLU A 225 -19.90 -4.51 -7.00
C GLU A 225 -18.90 -5.08 -8.04
N ILE A 226 -18.03 -4.22 -8.54
CA ILE A 226 -16.89 -4.62 -9.39
C ILE A 226 -15.82 -5.20 -8.47
N PRO A 227 -15.35 -6.44 -8.69
CA PRO A 227 -14.29 -7.02 -7.87
C PRO A 227 -12.99 -6.25 -8.13
N PHE A 228 -12.21 -6.04 -7.08
CA PHE A 228 -10.89 -5.43 -7.16
C PHE A 228 -9.98 -6.00 -6.10
N MET A 229 -8.70 -6.13 -6.45
CA MET A 229 -7.70 -6.66 -5.54
C MET A 229 -7.36 -5.60 -4.50
N LEU A 230 -7.83 -5.85 -3.27
CA LEU A 230 -7.43 -5.12 -2.08
C LEU A 230 -6.44 -6.00 -1.31
N GLY A 231 -5.21 -5.54 -1.14
CA GLY A 231 -4.55 -5.78 0.13
C GLY A 231 -5.28 -4.89 1.14
N ARG A 232 -6.34 -5.37 1.80
CA ARG A 232 -6.94 -4.58 2.88
C ARG A 232 -5.96 -4.61 4.03
N GLY A 233 -5.24 -3.53 4.28
CA GLY A 233 -4.47 -3.39 5.51
C GLY A 233 -5.40 -3.45 6.74
N PHE A 234 -4.93 -3.94 7.88
CA PHE A 234 -5.66 -3.90 9.16
C PHE A 234 -6.12 -2.48 9.50
N SER A 235 -5.37 -1.46 9.07
CA SER A 235 -5.73 -0.05 9.21
C SER A 235 -7.05 0.32 8.51
N GLU A 236 -7.50 -0.46 7.53
CA GLU A 236 -8.79 -0.34 6.82
C GLU A 236 -9.93 -1.20 7.42
N ASP A 237 -9.65 -2.03 8.44
CA ASP A 237 -10.66 -2.88 9.09
C ASP A 237 -11.61 -2.07 9.99
N GLU A 238 -12.92 -2.13 9.68
CA GLU A 238 -13.95 -1.39 10.42
C GLU A 238 -14.13 -1.90 11.85
N GLY A 239 -13.99 -3.21 12.08
CA GLY A 239 -14.09 -3.82 13.41
C GLY A 239 -12.95 -3.35 14.31
N LEU A 240 -11.72 -3.38 13.82
CA LEU A 240 -10.54 -2.92 14.52
C LEU A 240 -10.63 -1.43 14.86
N ARG A 241 -10.99 -0.57 13.90
CA ARG A 241 -11.20 0.87 14.15
C ARG A 241 -12.26 1.12 15.23
N THR A 242 -13.33 0.34 15.21
CA THR A 242 -14.40 0.42 16.23
C THR A 242 -13.87 0.00 17.61
N ILE A 243 -13.08 -1.07 17.69
CA ILE A 243 -12.44 -1.54 18.93
C ILE A 243 -11.48 -0.49 19.49
N LEU A 244 -10.57 0.05 18.66
CA LEU A 244 -9.62 1.09 19.08
C LEU A 244 -10.35 2.33 19.58
N SER A 245 -11.39 2.77 18.86
CA SER A 245 -12.22 3.89 19.28
C SER A 245 -12.93 3.61 20.62
N LEU A 246 -13.42 2.39 20.83
CA LEU A 246 -14.03 1.97 22.09
C LEU A 246 -13.02 2.01 23.24
N LEU A 247 -11.81 1.47 23.05
CA LEU A 247 -10.72 1.50 24.02
C LEU A 247 -10.32 2.94 24.36
N ARG A 248 -10.26 3.83 23.38
CA ARG A 248 -10.00 5.26 23.61
C ARG A 248 -11.11 5.93 24.44
N LEU A 249 -12.36 5.60 24.14
CA LEU A 249 -13.50 6.12 24.90
C LEU A 249 -13.49 5.62 26.35
N SER A 250 -13.21 4.33 26.59
CA SER A 250 -13.17 3.78 27.96
C SER A 250 -12.08 4.45 28.81
N LEU A 251 -10.96 4.83 28.19
CA LEU A 251 -9.84 5.51 28.85
C LEU A 251 -10.05 7.02 29.02
N SER A 252 -10.99 7.64 28.28
CA SER A 252 -11.27 9.08 28.34
C SER A 252 -12.06 9.51 29.60
N GLY A 253 -12.52 8.54 30.40
CA GLY A 253 -13.17 8.75 31.70
C GLY A 253 -14.67 8.42 31.73
N GLU A 254 -15.26 8.48 32.92
CA GLU A 254 -16.65 8.01 33.15
C GLU A 254 -17.74 8.98 32.68
N ARG A 255 -17.38 10.23 32.33
CA ARG A 255 -18.33 11.29 31.96
C ARG A 255 -18.33 11.58 30.46
N LEU A 256 -18.55 10.54 29.67
CA LEU A 256 -18.71 10.67 28.23
C LEU A 256 -20.06 11.27 27.88
N ARG A 257 -20.07 12.27 27.01
CA ARG A 257 -21.29 12.78 26.38
C ARG A 257 -21.68 11.92 25.19
N VAL A 258 -22.97 11.88 24.89
CA VAL A 258 -23.49 11.12 23.74
C VAL A 258 -22.81 11.54 22.44
N ARG A 259 -22.57 12.84 22.23
CA ARG A 259 -21.86 13.34 21.03
C ARG A 259 -20.47 12.75 20.82
N GLU A 260 -19.78 12.38 21.91
CA GLU A 260 -18.41 11.84 21.88
C GLU A 260 -18.40 10.36 21.49
N VAL A 261 -19.43 9.62 21.92
CA VAL A 261 -19.57 8.18 21.60
C VAL A 261 -20.36 7.92 20.32
N GLN A 262 -21.05 8.94 19.78
CA GLN A 262 -21.92 8.83 18.62
C GLN A 262 -21.25 8.23 17.37
N PRO A 263 -19.98 8.54 17.05
CA PRO A 263 -19.29 7.89 15.93
C PRO A 263 -19.21 6.36 16.07
N VAL A 264 -18.83 5.88 17.26
CA VAL A 264 -18.70 4.45 17.56
C VAL A 264 -20.06 3.76 17.60
N LEU A 265 -21.08 4.43 18.17
CA LEU A 265 -22.45 3.90 18.14
C LEU A 265 -22.94 3.67 16.71
N ARG A 266 -22.70 4.61 15.78
CA ARG A 266 -23.10 4.43 14.38
C ARG A 266 -22.39 3.27 13.70
N GLN A 267 -21.10 3.07 13.98
CA GLN A 267 -20.34 1.92 13.45
C GLN A 267 -20.93 0.60 13.95
N LEU A 268 -21.40 0.57 15.20
CA LEU A 268 -22.09 -0.58 15.80
C LEU A 268 -23.56 -0.72 15.36
N GLY A 269 -24.06 0.11 14.45
CA GLY A 269 -25.47 0.11 14.03
C GLY A 269 -26.45 0.63 15.09
N LEU A 270 -25.94 1.25 16.17
CA LEU A 270 -26.72 1.84 17.25
C LEU A 270 -27.01 3.32 16.94
N SER A 271 -28.25 3.74 17.20
CA SER A 271 -28.69 5.12 16.94
C SER A 271 -29.24 5.77 18.20
N VAL A 272 -28.68 6.92 18.57
CA VAL A 272 -29.19 7.78 19.62
C VAL A 272 -29.60 9.12 18.99
N PRO A 273 -30.84 9.59 19.21
CA PRO A 273 -31.30 10.87 18.68
C PRO A 273 -30.40 12.03 19.09
N PHE A 274 -30.17 12.97 18.16
CA PHE A 274 -29.32 14.14 18.36
C PHE A 274 -29.75 15.03 19.54
N VAL A 275 -31.02 14.95 19.98
CA VAL A 275 -31.52 15.68 21.15
C VAL A 275 -30.73 15.34 22.41
N HIS A 276 -30.22 14.12 22.52
CA HIS A 276 -29.46 13.66 23.68
C HIS A 276 -27.95 13.95 23.58
N ASN A 277 -27.46 14.63 22.55
CA ASN A 277 -26.02 14.76 22.28
C ASN A 277 -25.21 15.38 23.43
N ASP A 278 -25.80 16.33 24.16
CA ASP A 278 -25.16 16.99 25.31
C ASP A 278 -25.43 16.30 26.65
N GLU A 279 -26.26 15.26 26.67
CA GLU A 279 -26.50 14.43 27.85
C GLU A 279 -25.31 13.48 28.07
N TYR A 280 -25.11 13.08 29.32
CA TYR A 280 -24.11 12.08 29.66
C TYR A 280 -24.62 10.69 29.29
N LEU A 281 -23.76 9.89 28.66
CA LEU A 281 -24.07 8.52 28.27
C LEU A 281 -24.62 7.73 29.45
N ASN A 282 -24.03 7.87 30.64
CA ASN A 282 -24.44 7.13 31.84
C ASN A 282 -25.84 7.49 32.34
N ASP A 283 -26.36 8.69 32.04
CA ASP A 283 -27.67 9.15 32.50
C ASP A 283 -28.82 8.68 31.59
N LEU A 284 -28.51 8.15 30.40
CA LEU A 284 -29.49 7.67 29.43
C LEU A 284 -30.01 6.25 29.74
N GLU A 285 -31.30 6.11 30.05
CA GLU A 285 -31.93 4.80 30.25
C GLU A 285 -32.44 4.21 28.92
N ILE A 286 -31.53 3.94 27.97
CA ILE A 286 -31.82 3.29 26.69
C ILE A 286 -31.32 1.85 26.73
N SER A 287 -32.23 0.87 26.57
CA SER A 287 -31.92 -0.57 26.67
C SER A 287 -30.87 -1.05 25.68
N GLU A 288 -30.89 -0.51 24.47
CA GLU A 288 -30.03 -0.83 23.35
C GLU A 288 -28.56 -0.39 23.60
N LEU A 289 -28.34 0.52 24.55
CA LEU A 289 -27.00 0.97 24.94
C LEU A 289 -26.42 0.19 26.13
N SER A 290 -27.20 -0.70 26.74
CA SER A 290 -26.80 -1.40 27.97
C SER A 290 -25.53 -2.22 27.78
N GLU A 291 -25.41 -2.93 26.67
CA GLU A 291 -24.23 -3.73 26.33
C GLU A 291 -23.01 -2.85 26.06
N PHE A 292 -23.16 -1.81 25.23
CA PHE A 292 -22.09 -0.85 24.94
C PHE A 292 -21.54 -0.18 26.22
N LYS A 293 -22.42 0.30 27.11
CA LYS A 293 -22.03 0.90 28.40
C LYS A 293 -21.28 -0.09 29.29
N ARG A 294 -21.70 -1.35 29.30
CA ARG A 294 -21.07 -2.42 30.07
C ARG A 294 -19.65 -2.68 29.57
N ILE A 295 -19.45 -2.76 28.26
CA ILE A 295 -18.12 -2.97 27.66
C ILE A 295 -17.21 -1.78 27.99
N LEU A 296 -17.66 -0.53 27.80
CA LEU A 296 -16.87 0.66 28.13
C LEU A 296 -16.41 0.68 29.59
N ARG A 297 -17.28 0.31 30.54
CA ARG A 297 -16.92 0.28 31.97
C ARG A 297 -15.92 -0.82 32.28
N LYS A 298 -16.14 -2.03 31.74
CA LYS A 298 -15.27 -3.18 31.99
C LYS A 298 -13.89 -3.01 31.35
N ALA A 299 -13.83 -2.42 30.16
CA ALA A 299 -12.61 -2.35 29.37
C ALA A 299 -11.41 -1.74 30.10
N ARG A 300 -11.64 -0.82 31.05
CA ARG A 300 -10.58 -0.18 31.82
C ARG A 300 -9.83 -1.11 32.77
N ASP A 301 -10.54 -2.08 33.35
CA ASP A 301 -10.01 -2.99 34.36
C ASP A 301 -9.81 -4.41 33.79
N SER A 302 -9.78 -4.51 32.46
CA SER A 302 -9.73 -5.76 31.72
C SER A 302 -8.48 -5.84 30.86
N THR A 303 -8.17 -7.06 30.45
CA THR A 303 -7.13 -7.31 29.43
C THR A 303 -7.69 -7.13 28.02
N PHE A 304 -6.82 -6.95 27.03
CA PHE A 304 -7.24 -6.92 25.61
C PHE A 304 -8.01 -8.18 25.22
N ARG A 305 -7.61 -9.35 25.72
CA ARG A 305 -8.34 -10.62 25.51
C ARG A 305 -9.79 -10.55 25.98
N GLU A 306 -10.01 -10.03 27.17
CA GLU A 306 -11.36 -9.91 27.73
C GLU A 306 -12.20 -8.89 26.96
N VAL A 307 -11.61 -7.76 26.56
CA VAL A 307 -12.32 -6.76 25.76
C VAL A 307 -12.74 -7.32 24.40
N LEU A 308 -11.84 -8.04 23.70
CA LEU A 308 -12.18 -8.66 22.43
C LEU A 308 -13.31 -9.67 22.57
N GLN A 309 -13.30 -10.52 23.61
CA GLN A 309 -14.38 -11.46 23.88
C GLN A 309 -15.73 -10.76 24.13
N GLU A 310 -15.71 -9.64 24.84
CA GLU A 310 -16.92 -8.86 25.11
C GLU A 310 -17.44 -8.12 23.86
N CYS A 311 -16.54 -7.77 22.93
CA CYS A 311 -16.89 -7.11 21.67
C CYS A 311 -17.42 -8.07 20.59
N GLU A 312 -17.12 -9.38 20.66
CA GLU A 312 -17.60 -10.38 19.68
C GLU A 312 -19.14 -10.41 19.59
N GLY A 313 -19.83 -10.15 20.70
CA GLY A 313 -21.29 -10.04 20.72
C GLY A 313 -21.84 -8.91 19.86
N LEU A 314 -21.08 -7.82 19.67
CA LEU A 314 -21.49 -6.63 18.92
C LEU A 314 -20.92 -6.59 17.50
N LEU A 315 -19.69 -7.05 17.31
CA LEU A 315 -18.95 -6.91 16.05
C LEU A 315 -18.87 -8.21 15.24
N GLY A 316 -19.29 -9.35 15.81
CA GLY A 316 -19.19 -10.64 15.17
C GLY A 316 -17.82 -11.30 15.38
N ASP A 317 -17.34 -12.03 14.37
CA ASP A 317 -16.10 -12.79 14.46
C ASP A 317 -14.87 -11.87 14.50
N LEU A 318 -14.09 -11.96 15.58
CA LEU A 318 -12.85 -11.21 15.80
C LEU A 318 -11.61 -12.13 15.87
N THR A 319 -11.71 -13.35 15.34
CA THR A 319 -10.65 -14.37 15.43
C THR A 319 -9.32 -13.86 14.88
N GLN A 320 -9.32 -13.25 13.70
CA GLN A 320 -8.10 -12.74 13.08
C GLN A 320 -7.44 -11.60 13.89
N ILE A 321 -8.25 -10.68 14.44
CA ILE A 321 -7.74 -9.60 15.32
C ILE A 321 -7.16 -10.19 16.61
N ARG A 322 -7.80 -11.23 17.15
CA ARG A 322 -7.33 -11.91 18.35
C ARG A 322 -6.01 -12.64 18.11
N GLU A 323 -5.88 -13.33 16.99
CA GLU A 323 -4.64 -14.00 16.57
C GLU A 323 -3.50 -12.99 16.45
N GLU A 324 -3.75 -11.87 15.78
CA GLU A 324 -2.79 -10.77 15.63
C GLU A 324 -2.35 -10.21 17.00
N PHE A 325 -3.30 -9.91 17.89
CA PHE A 325 -2.98 -9.39 19.22
C PHE A 325 -2.22 -10.42 20.08
N ASN A 326 -2.44 -11.71 19.82
CA ASN A 326 -1.71 -12.77 20.50
C ASN A 326 -0.27 -12.82 20.01
N GLU A 327 -0.08 -12.70 18.70
CA GLU A 327 1.21 -12.76 18.04
C GLU A 327 2.13 -11.63 18.49
N ILE A 328 1.62 -10.41 18.63
CA ILE A 328 2.39 -9.28 19.19
C ILE A 328 2.48 -9.30 20.72
N GLY A 329 1.79 -10.24 21.38
CA GLY A 329 1.85 -10.45 22.83
C GLY A 329 1.00 -9.49 23.68
N ILE A 330 0.12 -8.69 23.07
CA ILE A 330 -0.67 -7.68 23.80
C ILE A 330 -1.93 -8.24 24.44
N LEU A 331 -2.41 -9.43 24.02
CA LEU A 331 -3.68 -9.99 24.52
C LEU A 331 -3.80 -10.07 26.04
N SER A 332 -2.70 -10.39 26.71
CA SER A 332 -2.67 -10.58 28.17
C SER A 332 -2.38 -9.29 28.94
N GLU A 333 -2.10 -8.19 28.25
CA GLU A 333 -1.83 -6.90 28.88
C GLU A 333 -3.12 -6.22 29.32
N GLU A 334 -3.01 -5.45 30.40
CA GLU A 334 -4.08 -4.55 30.84
C GLU A 334 -4.28 -3.42 29.84
N VAL A 335 -5.53 -3.05 29.63
CA VAL A 335 -5.88 -1.92 28.78
C VAL A 335 -5.49 -0.63 29.49
N SER A 336 -4.59 0.12 28.86
CA SER A 336 -4.11 1.41 29.35
C SER A 336 -3.88 2.36 28.18
N SER A 337 -3.74 3.67 28.46
CA SER A 337 -3.42 4.63 27.40
C SER A 337 -2.09 4.31 26.72
N GLU A 338 -1.12 3.77 27.46
CA GLU A 338 0.17 3.37 26.93
C GLU A 338 0.06 2.17 26.00
N SER A 339 -0.61 1.09 26.44
CA SER A 339 -0.77 -0.12 25.61
C SER A 339 -1.61 0.14 24.37
N VAL A 340 -2.65 0.99 24.44
CA VAL A 340 -3.44 1.41 23.26
C VAL A 340 -2.61 2.27 22.30
N ASN A 341 -1.84 3.25 22.81
CA ASN A 341 -0.95 4.06 21.96
C ASN A 341 0.06 3.18 21.21
N ARG A 342 0.57 2.15 21.90
CA ARG A 342 1.58 1.23 21.36
C ARG A 342 0.98 0.33 20.27
N LEU A 343 -0.23 -0.17 20.49
CA LEU A 343 -0.99 -0.94 19.50
C LEU A 343 -1.31 -0.10 18.26
N GLU A 344 -1.82 1.12 18.41
CA GLU A 344 -2.09 2.01 17.28
C GLU A 344 -0.82 2.30 16.48
N TYR A 345 0.29 2.59 17.17
CA TYR A 345 1.58 2.79 16.50
C TYR A 345 2.00 1.57 15.67
N TYR A 346 1.83 0.35 16.20
CA TYR A 346 2.14 -0.87 15.48
C TYR A 346 1.27 -1.04 14.23
N LEU A 347 -0.05 -0.83 14.36
CA LEU A 347 -1.00 -0.93 13.26
C LEU A 347 -0.78 0.13 12.17
N ASP A 348 -0.26 1.30 12.54
CA ASP A 348 0.13 2.36 11.61
C ASP A 348 1.49 2.08 10.95
N SER A 349 2.37 1.32 11.62
CA SER A 349 3.75 1.07 11.18
C SER A 349 3.87 -0.13 10.25
N PHE A 350 2.99 -1.12 10.39
CA PHE A 350 3.00 -2.35 9.58
C PHE A 350 1.71 -2.48 8.77
N ASP A 351 1.85 -2.69 7.45
CA ASP A 351 0.71 -2.96 6.57
C ASP A 351 0.30 -4.44 6.66
N ILE A 352 -0.46 -4.77 7.71
CA ILE A 352 -0.92 -6.14 7.96
C ILE A 352 -2.06 -6.45 6.98
N GLN A 353 -1.86 -7.36 6.03
CA GLN A 353 -2.90 -7.68 5.06
C GLN A 353 -3.98 -8.60 5.65
N VAL A 354 -5.24 -8.21 5.48
CA VAL A 354 -6.43 -9.04 5.67
C VAL A 354 -6.77 -9.70 4.34
N SER A 355 -7.15 -10.98 4.38
CA SER A 355 -7.45 -11.79 3.20
C SER A 355 -8.33 -11.06 2.16
N GLY A 356 -7.75 -10.84 0.97
CA GLY A 356 -8.39 -10.16 -0.16
C GLY A 356 -8.86 -11.13 -1.24
N THR A 357 -9.70 -10.64 -2.16
CA THR A 357 -10.08 -11.39 -3.36
C THR A 357 -8.92 -11.42 -4.37
N SER A 358 -8.54 -12.61 -4.84
CA SER A 358 -7.46 -12.80 -5.83
C SER A 358 -7.84 -12.48 -7.29
N ARG A 359 -9.03 -11.92 -7.53
CA ARG A 359 -9.55 -11.55 -8.86
C ARG A 359 -10.16 -10.16 -8.84
N GLY A 360 -10.18 -9.53 -10.02
CA GLY A 360 -10.71 -8.20 -10.24
C GLY A 360 -9.66 -7.17 -10.66
N VAL A 361 -10.11 -5.91 -10.64
CA VAL A 361 -9.30 -4.74 -11.01
C VAL A 361 -8.06 -4.65 -10.12
N ILE A 362 -6.89 -4.43 -10.73
CA ILE A 362 -5.65 -4.12 -9.97
C ILE A 362 -5.67 -2.66 -9.59
N ILE A 363 -5.51 -2.34 -8.31
CA ILE A 363 -5.19 -0.98 -7.87
C ILE A 363 -3.71 -0.95 -7.49
N ALA A 364 -2.91 -0.24 -8.28
CA ALA A 364 -1.46 -0.16 -8.09
C ALA A 364 -1.03 1.24 -7.66
N SER A 365 -0.06 1.32 -6.75
CA SER A 365 0.58 2.58 -6.41
C SER A 365 1.75 2.83 -7.36
N PRO A 366 1.89 4.04 -7.92
CA PRO A 366 3.01 4.40 -8.79
C PRO A 366 4.36 4.39 -8.07
N LYS A 367 4.36 4.34 -6.73
CA LYS A 367 5.58 4.30 -5.94
C LYS A 367 6.11 2.90 -5.64
N SER A 368 5.28 1.87 -5.85
CA SER A 368 5.59 0.50 -5.44
C SER A 368 5.48 -0.52 -6.57
N ALA A 369 5.07 -0.12 -7.77
CA ALA A 369 4.93 -1.00 -8.92
C ALA A 369 5.57 -0.35 -10.15
N SER A 370 6.46 -1.08 -10.81
CA SER A 370 7.03 -0.69 -12.10
C SER A 370 6.40 -1.48 -13.25
N TYR A 371 5.86 -2.67 -12.97
CA TYR A 371 5.17 -3.54 -13.93
C TYR A 371 3.70 -3.79 -13.58
N ILE A 372 2.86 -3.86 -14.61
CA ILE A 372 1.43 -4.16 -14.50
C ILE A 372 1.04 -5.14 -15.61
N ASP A 373 0.62 -6.34 -15.21
CA ASP A 373 0.18 -7.39 -16.14
C ASP A 373 -1.32 -7.27 -16.42
N ARG A 374 -1.73 -6.14 -17.03
CA ARG A 374 -3.11 -5.91 -17.49
C ARG A 374 -3.10 -5.23 -18.85
N PRO A 375 -3.96 -5.65 -19.80
CA PRO A 375 -3.99 -5.04 -21.13
C PRO A 375 -4.50 -3.59 -21.09
N ILE A 376 -5.38 -3.23 -20.16
CA ILE A 376 -5.94 -1.87 -20.04
C ILE A 376 -5.45 -1.23 -18.74
N VAL A 377 -4.75 -0.11 -18.84
CA VAL A 377 -4.17 0.59 -17.69
C VAL A 377 -4.61 2.06 -17.64
N PHE A 378 -5.29 2.44 -16.57
CA PHE A 378 -5.68 3.83 -16.29
C PHE A 378 -4.70 4.46 -15.30
N TYR A 379 -4.03 5.55 -15.68
CA TYR A 379 -3.12 6.32 -14.83
C TYR A 379 -3.84 7.57 -14.33
N LEU A 380 -4.00 7.72 -13.02
CA LEU A 380 -4.84 8.78 -12.43
C LEU A 380 -4.04 9.83 -11.66
N GLY A 381 -4.34 11.10 -11.96
CA GLY A 381 -3.92 12.26 -11.17
C GLY A 381 -2.49 12.72 -11.43
N MET A 382 -1.54 11.79 -11.57
CA MET A 382 -0.13 11.95 -12.03
C MET A 382 0.63 13.20 -11.56
N ASN A 383 0.21 13.78 -10.44
CA ASN A 383 0.75 15.02 -9.90
C ASN A 383 1.97 14.73 -9.03
N SER A 384 2.44 15.74 -8.31
CA SER A 384 3.58 15.61 -7.39
C SER A 384 3.46 14.49 -6.34
N THR A 385 2.27 13.92 -6.08
CA THR A 385 2.14 12.77 -5.17
C THR A 385 2.71 11.47 -5.76
N TRP A 386 3.01 11.43 -7.05
CA TRP A 386 3.69 10.31 -7.72
C TRP A 386 5.20 10.35 -7.53
N THR A 387 5.78 11.53 -7.29
CA THR A 387 7.21 11.68 -7.06
C THR A 387 7.62 11.02 -5.74
N HIS A 388 8.68 10.23 -5.77
CA HIS A 388 9.24 9.64 -4.57
C HIS A 388 9.96 10.72 -3.78
N LYS A 389 9.75 10.71 -2.47
CA LYS A 389 10.58 11.50 -1.57
C LYS A 389 11.79 10.65 -1.24
N LYS A 390 12.97 11.18 -1.49
CA LYS A 390 14.21 10.55 -1.05
C LYS A 390 14.14 10.33 0.48
N PRO A 391 14.48 9.12 0.98
CA PRO A 391 14.71 8.92 2.40
C PRO A 391 15.81 9.85 2.91
N GLU A 392 15.73 10.25 4.18
CA GLU A 392 16.82 11.01 4.84
C GLU A 392 17.98 10.09 5.28
N ASP A 393 17.92 8.81 4.87
CA ASP A 393 18.84 7.76 5.26
C ASP A 393 20.26 8.01 4.68
N PRO A 394 21.30 8.10 5.52
CA PRO A 394 22.66 8.42 5.06
C PRO A 394 23.31 7.42 4.09
N TRP A 395 22.87 6.16 4.11
CA TRP A 395 23.37 5.10 3.22
C TRP A 395 22.70 5.10 1.84
N VAL A 396 21.70 5.94 1.59
CA VAL A 396 21.01 6.02 0.29
C VAL A 396 21.61 7.12 -0.57
N SER A 397 22.20 6.73 -1.71
CA SER A 397 22.71 7.67 -2.71
C SER A 397 21.58 8.45 -3.39
N GLU A 398 21.71 9.77 -3.47
CA GLU A 398 20.71 10.64 -4.11
C GLU A 398 20.54 10.33 -5.58
N SER A 399 21.66 10.28 -6.30
CA SER A 399 21.66 10.09 -7.75
C SER A 399 21.13 8.71 -8.13
N GLU A 400 21.50 7.67 -7.38
CA GLU A 400 21.03 6.30 -7.65
C GLU A 400 19.53 6.18 -7.34
N PHE A 401 19.06 6.79 -6.25
CA PHE A 401 17.64 6.82 -5.90
C PHE A 401 16.81 7.54 -6.97
N GLU A 402 17.24 8.72 -7.43
CA GLU A 402 16.53 9.49 -8.46
C GLU A 402 16.54 8.76 -9.81
N GLU A 403 17.70 8.24 -10.24
CA GLU A 403 17.84 7.51 -11.50
C GLU A 403 16.97 6.24 -11.52
N LYS A 404 17.03 5.44 -10.45
CA LYS A 404 16.21 4.23 -10.31
C LYS A 404 14.72 4.54 -10.39
N ASN A 405 14.25 5.53 -9.64
CA ASN A 405 12.84 5.87 -9.64
C ASN A 405 12.37 6.52 -10.96
N LEU A 406 13.23 7.29 -11.62
CA LEU A 406 12.95 7.82 -12.96
C LEU A 406 12.81 6.68 -13.98
N ARG A 407 13.71 5.70 -13.98
CA ARG A 407 13.62 4.52 -14.85
C ARG A 407 12.35 3.71 -14.56
N ASN A 408 12.04 3.46 -13.29
CA ASN A 408 10.81 2.78 -12.88
C ASN A 408 9.56 3.54 -13.35
N PHE A 409 9.56 4.87 -13.25
CA PHE A 409 8.47 5.71 -13.74
C PHE A 409 8.31 5.62 -15.26
N LYS A 410 9.42 5.73 -16.03
CA LYS A 410 9.42 5.56 -17.49
C LYS A 410 8.86 4.21 -17.92
N LEU A 411 9.24 3.15 -17.22
CA LEU A 411 8.72 1.81 -17.43
C LEU A 411 7.23 1.73 -17.09
N LEU A 412 6.83 2.25 -15.93
CA LEU A 412 5.46 2.25 -15.44
C LEU A 412 4.49 2.83 -16.48
N LEU A 413 4.80 3.98 -17.06
CA LEU A 413 3.94 4.68 -18.03
C LEU A 413 3.61 3.84 -19.28
N GLN A 414 4.44 2.87 -19.62
CA GLN A 414 4.30 2.09 -20.85
C GLN A 414 3.53 0.79 -20.65
N ASN A 415 3.15 0.44 -19.42
CA ASN A 415 2.44 -0.81 -19.15
C ASN A 415 1.03 -0.80 -19.76
N GLY A 416 0.62 -1.98 -20.24
CA GLY A 416 -0.64 -2.22 -20.92
C GLY A 416 -0.55 -2.10 -22.44
N GLU A 417 -1.52 -2.68 -23.14
CA GLU A 417 -1.72 -2.45 -24.57
C GLU A 417 -2.46 -1.13 -24.81
N GLN A 418 -3.30 -0.73 -23.84
CA GLN A 418 -4.09 0.49 -23.87
C GLN A 418 -3.80 1.32 -22.61
N GLN A 419 -3.08 2.42 -22.80
CA GLN A 419 -2.78 3.39 -21.74
C GLN A 419 -3.77 4.55 -21.78
N HIS A 420 -4.34 4.87 -20.63
CA HIS A 420 -5.23 6.01 -20.48
C HIS A 420 -4.74 6.91 -19.34
N TYR A 421 -4.18 8.07 -19.69
CA TYR A 421 -3.72 9.07 -18.73
C TYR A 421 -4.85 10.04 -18.39
N LEU A 422 -5.39 9.95 -17.17
CA LEU A 422 -6.52 10.75 -16.71
C LEU A 422 -6.06 11.72 -15.62
N VAL A 423 -6.03 13.01 -15.96
CA VAL A 423 -5.51 14.06 -15.09
C VAL A 423 -6.49 15.21 -14.97
N ARG A 424 -6.27 16.10 -14.01
CA ARG A 424 -6.97 17.37 -13.91
C ARG A 424 -5.97 18.49 -14.14
N ALA A 425 -6.36 19.52 -14.88
CA ALA A 425 -5.50 20.68 -15.11
C ALA A 425 -5.41 21.60 -13.89
N SER A 426 -6.50 21.74 -13.12
CA SER A 426 -6.57 22.68 -12.00
C SER A 426 -7.43 22.18 -10.85
N SER A 427 -7.14 22.67 -9.65
CA SER A 427 -7.92 22.48 -8.43
C SER A 427 -8.06 23.80 -7.68
N LEU A 428 -9.28 24.16 -7.27
CA LEU A 428 -9.56 25.42 -6.54
C LEU A 428 -9.05 26.70 -7.22
N GLY A 429 -8.89 26.67 -8.56
CA GLY A 429 -8.40 27.82 -9.34
C GLY A 429 -6.88 27.88 -9.49
N GLU A 430 -6.14 26.94 -8.90
CA GLU A 430 -4.69 26.79 -9.07
C GLU A 430 -4.41 25.60 -10.00
N ASP A 431 -3.37 25.71 -10.82
CA ASP A 431 -2.95 24.61 -11.69
C ASP A 431 -2.35 23.47 -10.87
N ILE A 432 -2.65 22.24 -11.29
CA ILE A 432 -2.09 21.05 -10.64
C ILE A 432 -0.71 20.81 -11.22
N ILE A 433 0.30 20.89 -10.36
CA ILE A 433 1.70 20.62 -10.69
C ILE A 433 1.85 19.12 -11.00
N PRO A 434 2.31 18.76 -12.21
CA PRO A 434 2.62 17.39 -12.57
C PRO A 434 3.74 16.77 -11.74
N CYS A 435 3.90 15.45 -11.84
CA CYS A 435 5.02 14.72 -11.25
C CYS A 435 6.37 15.28 -11.78
N LEU A 436 7.35 15.49 -10.89
CA LEU A 436 8.66 16.04 -11.27
C LEU A 436 9.43 15.18 -12.29
N TYR A 437 9.16 13.87 -12.33
CA TYR A 437 9.78 13.00 -13.33
C TYR A 437 9.40 13.36 -14.78
N PHE A 438 8.32 14.11 -15.00
CA PHE A 438 7.98 14.61 -16.34
C PHE A 438 8.96 15.67 -16.85
N ASP A 439 9.59 16.44 -15.97
CA ASP A 439 10.58 17.45 -16.36
C ASP A 439 11.80 16.81 -17.05
N GLU A 440 12.08 15.55 -16.73
CA GLU A 440 13.14 14.74 -17.37
C GLU A 440 12.68 14.10 -18.71
N LEU A 441 11.41 14.26 -19.09
CA LEU A 441 10.84 13.75 -20.35
C LEU A 441 10.59 14.85 -21.40
N ILE A 442 10.80 16.12 -21.02
CA ILE A 442 10.54 17.28 -21.87
C ILE A 442 11.70 18.28 -21.80
N ASP A 443 11.84 19.10 -22.82
CA ASP A 443 12.76 20.24 -22.80
C ASP A 443 12.15 21.41 -21.99
N GLY A 444 12.28 21.37 -20.65
CA GLY A 444 11.85 22.46 -19.76
C GLY A 444 11.14 21.99 -18.50
N THR A 445 10.54 22.92 -17.77
CA THR A 445 9.74 22.64 -16.57
C THR A 445 8.26 22.62 -16.89
N LEU A 446 7.56 21.59 -16.44
CA LEU A 446 6.12 21.42 -16.66
C LEU A 446 5.31 22.10 -15.55
N GLU A 447 4.61 23.18 -15.89
CA GLU A 447 3.78 23.92 -14.92
C GLU A 447 2.34 23.40 -14.87
N SER A 448 1.82 22.85 -15.98
CA SER A 448 0.47 22.30 -16.07
C SER A 448 0.37 21.09 -17.00
N PHE A 449 -0.57 20.19 -16.75
CA PHE A 449 -0.93 19.12 -17.70
C PHE A 449 -1.46 19.66 -19.04
N ARG A 450 -1.87 20.93 -19.11
CA ARG A 450 -2.28 21.57 -20.37
C ARG A 450 -1.12 21.82 -21.32
N ASP A 451 0.11 21.81 -20.82
CA ASP A 451 1.31 22.00 -21.62
C ASP A 451 1.69 20.72 -22.38
N LEU A 452 1.12 19.57 -21.99
CA LEU A 452 1.29 18.27 -22.66
C LEU A 452 0.27 18.07 -23.79
N PRO A 453 0.54 17.19 -24.77
CA PRO A 453 -0.47 16.75 -25.74
C PRO A 453 -1.70 16.20 -25.02
N ASN A 454 -2.84 16.87 -25.18
CA ASN A 454 -4.02 16.58 -24.38
C ASN A 454 -5.34 16.78 -25.12
N LYS A 455 -6.37 16.11 -24.58
CA LYS A 455 -7.76 16.27 -24.93
C LYS A 455 -8.55 16.66 -23.69
N GLU A 456 -9.24 17.79 -23.76
CA GLU A 456 -10.03 18.31 -22.63
C GLU A 456 -11.44 17.71 -22.54
N TYR A 457 -11.85 17.40 -21.30
CA TYR A 457 -13.15 16.87 -20.94
C TYR A 457 -13.85 17.82 -19.94
N TRP A 458 -14.86 18.53 -20.45
CA TRP A 458 -15.68 19.45 -19.67
C TRP A 458 -16.90 18.70 -19.12
N GLY A 459 -17.09 18.76 -17.80
CA GLY A 459 -18.17 18.06 -17.11
C GLY A 459 -19.55 18.57 -17.53
N LEU A 460 -20.35 17.63 -18.05
CA LEU A 460 -21.79 17.62 -18.37
C LEU A 460 -22.20 18.04 -19.79
N LYS A 461 -22.58 17.02 -20.58
CA LYS A 461 -23.78 17.12 -21.41
C LYS A 461 -24.90 17.63 -20.50
N GLN A 462 -25.47 18.79 -20.80
CA GLN A 462 -26.78 19.14 -20.26
C GLN A 462 -27.71 17.98 -20.60
N VAL A 463 -28.20 17.27 -19.58
CA VAL A 463 -29.44 16.54 -19.73
C VAL A 463 -30.46 17.62 -20.05
N GLU A 464 -30.99 17.66 -21.27
CA GLU A 464 -32.24 18.36 -21.58
C GLU A 464 -33.38 17.65 -20.82
N GLY A 465 -33.34 17.74 -19.49
CA GLY A 465 -34.38 17.30 -18.59
C GLY A 465 -35.07 18.55 -18.07
N GLN A 466 -36.38 18.63 -18.27
CA GLN A 466 -37.23 19.72 -17.79
C GLN A 466 -36.80 20.15 -16.38
N GLY A 467 -36.44 21.42 -16.23
CA GLY A 467 -36.10 21.99 -14.92
C GLY A 467 -37.25 21.81 -13.92
N PHE A 468 -36.92 21.92 -12.63
CA PHE A 468 -37.91 21.80 -11.55
C PHE A 468 -39.13 22.71 -11.79
N GLU A 469 -40.33 22.15 -11.66
CA GLU A 469 -41.57 22.93 -11.67
C GLU A 469 -41.52 23.98 -10.55
N LYS A 470 -41.46 25.25 -10.95
CA LYS A 470 -41.59 26.37 -10.02
C LYS A 470 -43.07 26.51 -9.66
N LYS A 471 -43.39 26.28 -8.39
CA LYS A 471 -44.69 26.65 -7.84
C LYS A 471 -44.66 28.13 -7.45
N GLU A 472 -45.45 28.97 -8.13
CA GLU A 472 -45.66 30.35 -7.70
C GLU A 472 -46.36 30.34 -6.34
N LEU A 473 -45.69 30.88 -5.33
CA LEU A 473 -46.28 31.16 -4.03
C LEU A 473 -46.94 32.53 -4.12
N ASP A 474 -48.27 32.55 -4.10
CA ASP A 474 -49.09 33.76 -4.08
C ASP A 474 -48.98 34.43 -2.70
N VAL A 475 -47.89 35.17 -2.50
CA VAL A 475 -47.70 35.98 -1.29
C VAL A 475 -48.52 37.24 -1.45
N LYS A 476 -49.73 37.24 -0.87
CA LYS A 476 -50.49 38.47 -0.63
C LYS A 476 -49.72 39.37 0.32
N THR A 477 -49.02 40.35 -0.24
CA THR A 477 -48.50 41.51 0.50
C THR A 477 -49.63 42.16 1.29
N ARG A 478 -49.44 42.27 2.60
CA ARG A 478 -50.23 43.12 3.48
C ARG A 478 -49.31 43.97 4.32
#